data_AF-A0A2M7SPH1-F1
#
_entry.id   AF-A0A2M7SPH1-F1
#
_cell.length_a   1.000
_cell.length_b   1.000
_cell.length_c   1.000
_cell.angle_alpha   90.00
_cell.angle_beta   90.00
_cell.angle_gamma   90.00
#
_symmetry.space_group_name_H-M   'P 1'
#
loop_
_entity.id
_entity.type
_entity.pdbx_description
1 polymer ?
#
loop_
_entity_poly.entity_id
_entity_poly.type
_entity_poly.pdbx_seq_one_letter_code
_entity_poly.pdbx_strand_id
1 'polypeptide(L)' 'MTQPPSSIRINEQRFKTNFEALSRIGAADAGGAHRPALSMADLEARAWLRERIEAAGLEYACDAAGNQSAILRGNR' A
#
# COMPACT_ATOMS: atom_id res chain seq x y z
N MET A 1 -34.85 -4.81 -8.39
CA MET A 1 -34.58 -5.18 -6.99
C MET A 1 -33.24 -4.57 -6.60
N THR A 2 -33.23 -3.53 -5.78
CA THR A 2 -32.01 -2.90 -5.27
C THR A 2 -31.46 -3.74 -4.12
N GLN A 3 -30.23 -4.23 -4.25
CA GLN A 3 -29.51 -4.88 -3.15
C GLN A 3 -29.37 -3.88 -1.98
N PRO A 4 -29.61 -4.29 -0.72
CA PRO A 4 -29.30 -3.45 0.42
C PRO A 4 -27.79 -3.14 0.45
N PRO A 5 -27.38 -1.96 0.94
CA PRO A 5 -25.95 -1.62 1.01
C PRO A 5 -25.23 -2.65 1.88
N SER A 6 -24.16 -3.24 1.32
CA SER A 6 -23.32 -4.23 1.99
C SER A 6 -22.81 -3.71 3.34
N SER A 7 -22.90 -4.52 4.39
CA SER A 7 -22.40 -4.21 5.75
C SER A 7 -20.87 -4.17 5.88
N ILE A 8 -20.16 -4.07 4.76
CA ILE A 8 -18.70 -3.98 4.74
C ILE A 8 -18.28 -2.69 5.44
N ARG A 9 -17.32 -2.82 6.35
CA ARG A 9 -16.69 -1.73 7.08
C ARG A 9 -15.17 -1.87 6.95
N ILE A 10 -14.48 -0.74 6.80
CA ILE A 10 -13.02 -0.72 6.88
C ILE A 10 -12.58 -0.82 8.35
N ASN A 11 -11.34 -1.26 8.57
CA ASN A 11 -10.67 -1.06 9.85
C ASN A 11 -9.94 0.29 9.80
N GLU A 12 -10.53 1.32 10.39
CA GLU A 12 -10.01 2.71 10.39
C GLU A 12 -8.65 2.80 11.06
N GLN A 13 -8.46 2.10 12.18
CA GLN A 13 -7.19 2.08 12.90
C GLN A 13 -6.08 1.47 12.04
N ARG A 14 -6.36 0.35 11.35
CA ARG A 14 -5.41 -0.28 10.43
C ARG A 14 -5.04 0.66 9.28
N PHE A 15 -6.02 1.37 8.73
CA PHE A 15 -5.76 2.37 7.68
C PHE A 15 -4.85 3.49 8.19
N LYS A 16 -5.21 4.12 9.31
CA LYS A 16 -4.45 5.22 9.90
C LYS A 16 -3.01 4.81 10.25
N THR A 17 -2.83 3.68 10.91
CA THR A 17 -1.50 3.15 11.24
C THR A 17 -0.63 2.94 10.00
N ASN A 18 -1.20 2.37 8.93
CA ASN A 18 -0.48 2.15 7.68
C ASN A 18 -0.16 3.47 6.96
N PHE A 19 -1.10 4.41 6.94
CA PHE A 19 -0.91 5.72 6.34
C PHE A 19 0.20 6.50 7.03
N GLU A 20 0.20 6.55 8.36
CA GLU A 20 1.24 7.21 9.16
C GLU A 20 2.60 6.51 9.05
N ALA A 21 2.62 5.18 8.92
CA ALA A 21 3.86 4.45 8.68
C ALA A 21 4.47 4.81 7.32
N LEU A 22 3.67 4.80 6.26
CA LEU A 22 4.14 5.14 4.91
C LEU A 22 4.50 6.62 4.76
N SER A 23 3.81 7.53 5.47
CA SER A 23 4.08 8.97 5.39
C SER A 23 5.42 9.37 6.02
N ARG A 24 5.93 8.59 6.97
CA ARG A 24 7.26 8.79 7.56
C ARG A 24 8.38 8.51 6.55
N ILE A 25 8.15 7.63 5.58
CA ILE A 25 9.15 7.26 4.56
C ILE A 25 9.23 8.38 3.51
N GLY A 26 10.32 9.14 3.56
CA GLY A 26 10.51 10.34 2.74
C GLY A 26 9.79 11.57 3.29
N ALA A 27 9.50 11.62 4.60
CA ALA A 27 9.02 12.84 5.24
C ALA A 27 10.04 13.97 5.06
N ALA A 28 9.59 15.16 4.64
CA ALA A 28 10.44 16.32 4.44
C ALA A 28 10.43 17.22 5.69
N ASP A 29 11.56 17.86 6.00
CA ASP A 29 11.69 18.76 7.16
C ASP A 29 10.73 19.95 7.10
N ALA A 30 10.41 20.42 5.91
CA ALA A 30 9.42 21.49 5.67
C ALA A 30 7.96 21.01 5.79
N GLY A 31 7.73 19.74 6.10
CA GLY A 31 6.42 19.09 6.09
C GLY A 31 6.10 18.42 4.75
N GLY A 32 5.17 17.47 4.80
CA GLY A 32 4.79 16.66 3.64
C GLY A 32 5.78 15.53 3.35
N ALA A 33 5.69 14.96 2.14
CA ALA A 33 6.55 13.86 1.69
C ALA A 33 7.32 14.28 0.44
N HIS A 34 8.64 14.12 0.47
CA HIS A 34 9.52 14.22 -0.68
C HIS A 34 10.07 12.82 -1.01
N ARG A 35 9.39 12.14 -1.93
CA ARG A 35 9.74 10.78 -2.35
C ARG A 35 9.71 10.64 -3.87
N PRO A 36 10.68 11.21 -4.60
CA PRO A 36 10.79 11.05 -6.05
C PRO A 36 10.95 9.58 -6.44
N ALA A 37 10.39 9.20 -7.58
CA ALA A 37 10.48 7.83 -8.08
C ALA A 37 11.94 7.35 -8.16
N LEU A 38 12.19 6.12 -7.72
CA LEU A 38 13.49 5.44 -7.68
C LEU A 38 14.55 6.07 -6.74
N SER A 39 14.17 7.06 -5.93
CA SER A 39 15.01 7.51 -4.81
C SER A 39 15.12 6.43 -3.72
N MET A 40 16.09 6.56 -2.83
CA MET A 40 16.23 5.63 -1.68
C MET A 40 14.96 5.55 -0.83
N ALA A 41 14.31 6.70 -0.58
CA ALA A 41 13.04 6.73 0.15
C ALA A 41 11.90 6.05 -0.63
N ASP A 42 11.87 6.15 -1.97
CA ASP A 42 10.90 5.43 -2.79
C ASP A 42 11.14 3.92 -2.73
N LEU A 43 12.39 3.47 -2.83
CA LEU A 43 12.75 2.06 -2.69
C LEU A 43 12.37 1.49 -1.32
N GLU A 44 12.57 2.26 -0.26
CA GLU A 44 12.12 1.90 1.10
C GLU A 44 10.59 1.78 1.17
N ALA A 45 9.86 2.74 0.62
CA ALA A 45 8.39 2.71 0.59
C ALA A 45 7.85 1.53 -0.23
N ARG A 46 8.51 1.17 -1.33
CA ARG A 46 8.18 0.01 -2.17
C ARG A 46 8.42 -1.30 -1.43
N ALA A 47 9.53 -1.40 -0.70
CA ALA A 47 9.82 -2.56 0.14
C ALA A 47 8.77 -2.69 1.25
N TRP A 48 8.44 -1.57 1.92
CA TRP A 48 7.38 -1.54 2.94
C TRP A 48 6.03 -1.98 2.36
N LEU A 49 5.65 -1.52 1.16
CA LEU A 49 4.40 -1.91 0.52
C LEU A 49 4.36 -3.40 0.21
N ARG A 50 5.46 -3.95 -0.32
CA ARG A 50 5.59 -5.39 -0.57
C ARG A 50 5.32 -6.22 0.68
N GLU A 51 5.92 -5.86 1.81
CA GLU A 51 5.68 -6.57 3.07
C GLU A 51 4.21 -6.51 3.52
N ARG A 52 3.52 -5.38 3.32
CA ARG A 52 2.08 -5.26 3.66
C ARG A 52 1.21 -6.11 2.75
N ILE A 53 1.56 -6.23 1.47
CA ILE A 53 0.88 -7.09 0.49
C ILE A 53 1.04 -8.56 0.90
N GLU A 54 2.27 -9.00 1.13
CA GLU A 54 2.57 -10.39 1.51
C GLU A 54 1.95 -10.75 2.87
N ALA A 55 2.00 -9.85 3.86
CA ALA A 55 1.36 -10.06 5.17
C ALA A 55 -0.17 -10.09 5.10
N ALA A 56 -0.79 -9.50 4.07
CA ALA A 56 -2.23 -9.60 3.82
C ALA A 56 -2.61 -10.91 3.10
N GLY A 57 -1.65 -11.80 2.82
CA GLY A 57 -1.87 -13.04 2.09
C GLY A 57 -2.08 -12.85 0.59
N LEU A 58 -1.70 -11.68 0.05
CA LEU A 58 -1.78 -11.38 -1.37
C LEU A 58 -0.46 -11.70 -2.06
N GLU A 59 -0.52 -12.04 -3.34
CA GLU A 59 0.68 -12.20 -4.15
C GLU A 59 1.22 -10.84 -4.57
N TYR A 60 2.51 -10.63 -4.36
CA TYR A 60 3.23 -9.46 -4.82
C TYR A 60 3.85 -9.72 -6.20
N ALA A 61 3.65 -8.79 -7.14
CA ALA A 61 4.32 -8.79 -8.43
C ALA A 61 4.88 -7.39 -8.75
N CYS A 62 5.99 -7.36 -9.49
CA CYS A 62 6.59 -6.13 -10.01
C CYS A 62 6.96 -6.36 -11.48
N ASP A 63 6.54 -5.47 -12.37
CA ASP A 63 6.87 -5.56 -13.80
C ASP A 63 8.26 -4.94 -14.11
N ALA A 64 8.68 -5.04 -15.37
CA ALA A 64 9.98 -4.50 -15.81
C ALA A 64 10.06 -2.96 -15.76
N ALA A 65 8.93 -2.26 -15.72
CA ALA A 65 8.88 -0.81 -15.56
C ALA A 65 8.86 -0.38 -14.07
N GLY A 66 8.79 -1.34 -13.14
CA GLY A 66 8.77 -1.09 -11.70
C GLY A 66 7.38 -0.83 -11.12
N ASN A 67 6.29 -1.12 -11.84
CA ASN A 67 4.94 -1.03 -11.29
C ASN A 67 4.70 -2.20 -10.33
N GLN A 68 4.18 -1.93 -9.13
CA GLN A 68 3.87 -2.93 -8.12
C GLN A 68 2.39 -3.33 -8.15
N SER A 69 2.10 -4.62 -8.06
CA SER A 69 0.73 -5.17 -7.99
C SER A 69 0.55 -6.05 -6.77
N ALA A 70 -0.63 -5.96 -6.15
CA ALA A 70 -1.12 -6.87 -5.11
C ALA A 70 -2.25 -7.70 -5.72
N ILE A 71 -2.09 -9.02 -5.78
CA ILE A 71 -2.98 -9.90 -6.54
C ILE A 71 -3.75 -10.79 -5.57
N LEU A 72 -5.08 -10.67 -5.58
CA LEU A 72 -6.00 -11.64 -5.00
C LEU A 72 -6.47 -12.57 -6.13
N ARG A 73 -6.02 -13.83 -6.10
CA ARG A 73 -6.46 -14.82 -7.08
C ARG A 73 -7.89 -15.24 -6.76
N GLY A 74 -8.78 -15.14 -7.74
CA GLY A 74 -10.10 -15.74 -7.64
C GLY A 74 -9.97 -17.27 -7.69
N ASN A 75 -10.65 -17.96 -6.79
CA ASN A 75 -10.89 -19.39 -6.97
C ASN A 75 -11.92 -19.56 -8.09
N ARG A 76 -11.59 -20.36 -9.10
CA ARG A 76 -12.55 -20.83 -10.10
C ARG A 76 -13.46 -21.89 -9.50
#